data_AF-A0A9E5TEY4-F1
#
_entry.id   AF-A0A9E5TEY4-F1
#
_cell.length_a   1.000
_cell.length_b   1.000
_cell.length_c   1.000
_cell.angle_alpha   90.00
_cell.angle_beta   90.00
_cell.angle_gamma   90.00
#
_symmetry.space_group_name_H-M   'P 1'
#
loop_
_entity.id
_entity.type
_entity.pdbx_description
1 polymer ?
#
loop_
_entity_poly.entity_id
_entity_poly.type
_entity_poly.pdbx_seq_one_letter_code
_entity_poly.pdbx_strand_id
1 'polypeptide(L)'
;ALSKHWLAGVLAYLATAAFLLYALLTIVALCRVRAGAPAELGIAIAFLMGMMLCRPPLLAIIAFMLKVSDEAAGPLKWLAQVPGLWTIGTICLILMAGFLGRLVGRVIREANLLLVVTVVAAGIDLWGVYWGPVGQITSTEKGRAIAEQLSAAIPGVSAATRAGLPVLTAIGIGDFLFVAMFFAVLRRLRLNQRATFWAVFAIMTVAPAFFLLGDRLPIAENLPGLPFIGAGTIIANWKHFKFSRQEKHTLLIGAAIIILLICAILLIKRLIA
;
A
#
# COMPACT_ATOMS: atom_id res chain seq x y z
N ALA A 1 2.89 -24.57 25.41
CA ALA A 1 2.97 -24.19 23.98
C ALA A 1 2.10 -22.96 23.68
N LEU A 2 0.80 -22.96 24.02
CA LEU A 2 -0.13 -21.83 23.78
C LEU A 2 0.38 -20.44 24.22
N SER A 3 1.03 -20.32 25.39
CA SER A 3 1.52 -19.03 25.89
C SER A 3 2.63 -18.40 25.03
N LYS A 4 3.49 -19.22 24.41
CA LYS A 4 4.59 -18.74 23.55
C LYS A 4 4.07 -18.25 22.20
N HIS A 5 3.08 -18.94 21.62
CA HIS A 5 2.44 -18.52 20.37
C HIS A 5 1.65 -17.22 20.55
N TRP A 6 0.91 -17.09 21.66
CA TRP A 6 0.16 -15.87 21.95
C TRP A 6 1.09 -14.66 22.15
N LEU A 7 2.18 -14.81 22.91
CA LEU A 7 3.17 -13.75 23.09
C LEU A 7 3.82 -13.33 21.76
N ALA A 8 4.16 -14.29 20.89
CA ALA A 8 4.71 -14.01 19.57
C ALA A 8 3.71 -13.24 18.69
N GLY A 9 2.42 -13.60 18.73
CA GLY A 9 1.36 -12.88 18.02
C GLY A 9 1.18 -11.44 18.51
N VAL A 10 1.15 -11.23 19.83
CA VAL A 10 1.03 -9.89 20.42
C VAL A 10 2.24 -9.01 20.08
N LEU A 11 3.45 -9.55 20.15
CA LEU A 11 4.67 -8.80 19.78
C LEU A 11 4.69 -8.45 18.30
N ALA A 12 4.31 -9.39 17.42
CA ALA A 12 4.18 -9.13 15.99
C ALA A 12 3.14 -8.05 15.71
N TYR A 13 2.00 -8.07 16.40
CA TYR A 13 0.96 -7.05 16.30
C TYR A 13 1.47 -5.65 16.68
N LEU A 14 2.12 -5.54 17.84
CA LEU A 14 2.68 -4.28 18.33
C LEU A 14 3.75 -3.75 17.38
N ALA A 15 4.59 -4.63 16.82
CA ALA A 15 5.59 -4.27 15.83
C ALA A 15 4.93 -3.74 14.54
N THR A 16 3.88 -4.40 14.04
CA THR A 16 3.09 -3.92 12.88
C THR A 16 2.46 -2.56 13.17
N ALA A 17 1.81 -2.38 14.32
CA ALA A 17 1.19 -1.12 14.71
C ALA A 17 2.23 0.01 14.83
N ALA A 18 3.38 -0.26 15.43
CA ALA A 18 4.48 0.71 15.54
C ALA A 18 5.05 1.08 14.17
N PHE A 19 5.21 0.10 13.27
CA PHE A 19 5.66 0.33 11.90
C PHE A 19 4.66 1.18 11.11
N LEU A 20 3.36 0.86 11.19
CA LEU A 20 2.29 1.64 10.56
C LEU A 20 2.27 3.08 11.08
N LEU A 21 2.41 3.26 12.40
CA LEU A 21 2.47 4.58 13.02
C LEU A 21 3.68 5.38 12.49
N TYR A 22 4.86 4.76 12.46
CA TYR A 22 6.08 5.37 11.91
C TYR A 22 5.90 5.76 10.44
N ALA A 23 5.36 4.87 9.61
CA ALA A 23 5.15 5.13 8.19
C ALA A 23 4.14 6.28 7.98
N LEU A 24 3.03 6.30 8.72
CA LEU A 24 2.04 7.37 8.67
C LEU A 24 2.62 8.71 9.13
N LEU A 25 3.38 8.73 10.23
CA LEU A 25 4.05 9.93 10.72
C LEU A 25 5.05 10.47 9.69
N THR A 26 5.84 9.58 9.09
CA THR A 26 6.78 9.90 8.00
C THR A 26 6.04 10.52 6.82
N ILE A 27 4.95 9.90 6.34
CA ILE A 27 4.16 10.42 5.21
C ILE A 27 3.53 11.78 5.54
N VAL A 28 2.99 11.95 6.74
CA VAL A 28 2.42 13.23 7.20
C VAL A 28 3.50 14.31 7.27
N ALA A 29 4.69 13.99 7.79
CA ALA A 29 5.83 14.88 7.84
C ALA A 29 6.30 15.26 6.42
N LEU A 30 6.40 14.27 5.53
CA LEU A 30 6.70 14.49 4.11
C LEU A 30 5.74 15.49 3.50
N CYS A 31 4.42 15.35 3.70
CA CYS A 31 3.43 16.29 3.16
C CYS A 31 3.62 17.74 3.61
N ARG A 32 4.42 18.00 4.66
CA ARG A 32 4.74 19.36 5.13
C ARG A 32 5.92 20.00 4.39
N VAL A 33 6.78 19.20 3.77
CA VAL A 33 7.96 19.67 3.03
C VAL A 33 7.52 20.53 1.85
N ARG A 34 8.01 21.77 1.79
CA ARG A 34 7.74 22.68 0.66
C ARG A 34 8.68 22.33 -0.48
N ALA A 35 8.14 21.68 -1.51
CA ALA A 35 8.87 21.37 -2.73
C ALA A 35 7.95 21.60 -3.93
N GLY A 36 8.53 22.14 -5.01
CA GLY A 36 7.84 22.24 -6.31
C GLY A 36 7.70 20.87 -6.97
N ALA A 37 6.80 20.75 -7.95
CA ALA A 37 6.62 19.51 -8.70
C ALA A 37 7.92 18.92 -9.30
N PRO A 38 8.81 19.69 -9.97
CA PRO A 38 10.05 19.11 -10.50
C PRO A 38 11.00 18.64 -9.40
N ALA A 39 11.07 19.37 -8.28
CA ALA A 39 11.90 18.97 -7.14
C ALA A 39 11.38 17.67 -6.50
N GLU A 40 10.07 17.54 -6.31
CA GLU A 40 9.48 16.29 -5.79
C GLU A 40 9.70 15.10 -6.72
N LEU A 41 9.63 15.32 -8.04
CA LEU A 41 9.92 14.27 -9.02
C LEU A 41 11.39 13.85 -8.94
N GLY A 42 12.31 14.82 -8.88
CA GLY A 42 13.73 14.54 -8.71
C GLY A 42 14.02 13.77 -7.42
N ILE A 43 13.38 14.14 -6.30
CA ILE A 43 13.52 13.45 -5.03
C ILE A 43 12.91 12.02 -5.10
N ALA A 44 11.75 11.85 -5.73
CA ALA A 44 11.13 10.54 -5.92
C ALA A 44 12.04 9.61 -6.76
N ILE A 45 12.64 10.13 -7.83
CA ILE A 45 13.62 9.40 -8.65
C ILE A 45 14.87 9.06 -7.84
N ALA A 46 15.39 9.98 -7.04
CA ALA A 46 16.55 9.72 -6.18
C ALA A 46 16.27 8.58 -5.18
N PHE A 47 15.09 8.57 -4.56
CA PHE A 47 14.68 7.48 -3.67
C PHE A 47 14.35 6.19 -4.40
N LEU A 48 13.84 6.25 -5.64
CA LEU A 48 13.69 5.07 -6.50
C LEU A 48 15.06 4.43 -6.77
N MET A 49 16.06 5.24 -7.16
CA MET A 49 17.42 4.76 -7.37
C MET A 49 18.03 4.19 -6.08
N GLY A 50 17.84 4.86 -4.94
CA GLY A 50 18.26 4.35 -3.63
C GLY A 50 17.59 3.01 -3.28
N MET A 51 16.29 2.89 -3.52
CA MET A 51 15.55 1.63 -3.33
C MET A 51 16.09 0.52 -4.22
N MET A 52 16.36 0.81 -5.50
CA MET A 52 16.92 -0.15 -6.44
C MET A 52 18.31 -0.61 -5.99
N LEU A 53 19.18 0.30 -5.58
CA LEU A 53 20.52 -0.02 -5.04
C LEU A 53 20.46 -0.87 -3.76
N CYS A 54 19.46 -0.64 -2.91
CA CYS A 54 19.31 -1.31 -1.63
C CYS A 54 18.51 -2.63 -1.69
N ARG A 55 17.94 -2.98 -2.84
CA ARG A 55 17.16 -4.22 -3.04
C ARG A 55 17.80 -5.09 -4.13
N PRO A 56 18.80 -5.91 -3.76
CA PRO A 56 19.59 -6.73 -4.68
C PRO A 56 18.81 -7.55 -5.70
N PRO A 57 17.62 -8.11 -5.39
CA PRO A 57 16.85 -8.85 -6.39
C PRO A 57 16.26 -7.98 -7.51
N LEU A 58 15.98 -6.69 -7.27
CA LEU A 58 15.61 -5.76 -8.35
C LEU A 58 16.79 -5.50 -9.28
N LEU A 59 18.00 -5.40 -8.73
CA LEU A 59 19.22 -5.29 -9.51
C LEU A 59 19.51 -6.58 -10.29
N ALA A 60 19.17 -7.75 -9.75
CA ALA A 60 19.26 -9.03 -10.46
C ALA A 60 18.27 -9.09 -11.64
N ILE A 61 17.05 -8.56 -11.49
CA ILE A 61 16.09 -8.45 -12.61
C ILE A 61 16.61 -7.51 -13.69
N ILE A 62 17.22 -6.37 -13.30
CA ILE A 62 17.81 -5.42 -14.26
C ILE A 62 19.05 -6.03 -14.94
N ALA A 63 19.93 -6.68 -14.18
CA ALA A 63 21.10 -7.37 -14.71
C ALA A 63 20.69 -8.48 -15.69
N PHE A 64 19.61 -9.22 -15.39
CA PHE A 64 19.00 -10.18 -16.29
C PHE A 64 18.44 -9.51 -17.56
N MET A 65 17.70 -8.41 -17.43
CA MET A 65 17.17 -7.66 -18.58
C MET A 65 18.28 -7.06 -19.46
N LEU A 66 19.39 -6.64 -18.85
CA LEU A 66 20.56 -6.09 -19.53
C LEU A 66 21.56 -7.16 -19.99
N LYS A 67 21.26 -8.45 -19.79
CA LYS A 67 22.13 -9.60 -20.12
C LYS A 67 23.56 -9.46 -19.56
N VAL A 68 23.69 -8.91 -18.36
CA VAL A 68 24.98 -8.74 -17.68
C VAL A 68 25.51 -10.12 -17.24
N SER A 69 26.79 -10.40 -17.50
CA SER A 69 27.43 -11.68 -17.16
C SER A 69 27.49 -11.92 -15.64
N ASP A 70 27.46 -13.19 -15.23
CA ASP A 70 27.48 -13.60 -13.80
C ASP A 70 28.70 -13.07 -13.01
N GLU A 71 29.81 -12.82 -13.69
CA GLU A 71 31.02 -12.22 -13.10
C GLU A 71 30.78 -10.76 -12.67
N ALA A 72 30.00 -10.00 -13.44
CA ALA A 72 29.61 -8.62 -13.10
C ALA A 72 28.51 -8.57 -12.02
N ALA A 73 27.90 -9.71 -11.67
CA ALA A 73 26.94 -9.83 -10.57
C ALA A 73 27.59 -10.08 -9.19
N GLY A 74 28.91 -10.32 -9.13
CA GLY A 74 29.65 -10.52 -7.88
C GLY A 74 29.50 -9.38 -6.85
N PRO A 75 29.68 -8.10 -7.24
CA PRO A 75 29.48 -6.95 -6.35
C PRO A 75 28.05 -6.83 -5.82
N LEU A 76 27.05 -7.23 -6.63
CA LEU A 76 25.63 -7.21 -6.27
C LEU A 76 25.29 -8.24 -5.19
N LYS A 77 25.90 -9.43 -5.26
CA LYS A 77 25.75 -10.49 -4.25
C LYS A 77 26.40 -10.08 -2.91
N TRP A 78 27.52 -9.36 -2.94
CA TRP A 78 28.15 -8.81 -1.73
C TRP A 78 27.29 -7.72 -1.07
N LEU A 79 26.76 -6.78 -1.86
CA LEU A 79 25.83 -5.75 -1.38
C LEU A 79 24.62 -6.36 -0.66
N ALA A 80 24.09 -7.48 -1.15
CA ALA A 80 22.98 -8.18 -0.53
C ALA A 80 23.24 -8.67 0.91
N GLN A 81 24.50 -8.83 1.30
CA GLN A 81 24.89 -9.32 2.61
C GLN A 81 25.10 -8.19 3.64
N VAL A 82 25.07 -6.92 3.21
CA VAL A 82 25.29 -5.79 4.11
C VAL A 82 24.10 -5.66 5.08
N PRO A 83 24.32 -5.78 6.40
CA PRO A 83 23.25 -5.69 7.38
C PRO A 83 22.63 -4.29 7.35
N GLY A 84 21.29 -4.24 7.34
CA GLY A 84 20.54 -2.98 7.35
C GLY A 84 20.28 -2.37 5.96
N LEU A 85 20.91 -2.85 4.89
CA LEU A 85 20.65 -2.37 3.52
C LEU A 85 19.17 -2.50 3.15
N TRP A 86 18.54 -3.61 3.55
CA TRP A 86 17.13 -3.87 3.31
C TRP A 86 16.20 -2.88 4.05
N THR A 87 16.59 -2.42 5.24
CA THR A 87 15.88 -1.36 5.98
C THR A 87 15.98 -0.02 5.26
N ILE A 88 17.17 0.32 4.77
CA ILE A 88 17.39 1.54 3.97
C ILE A 88 16.53 1.48 2.70
N GLY A 89 16.51 0.35 2.00
CA GLY A 89 15.66 0.16 0.83
C GLY A 89 14.17 0.33 1.13
N THR A 90 13.71 -0.10 2.30
CA THR A 90 12.32 0.09 2.75
C THR A 90 12.01 1.56 3.06
N ILE A 91 12.94 2.28 3.70
CA ILE A 91 12.81 3.72 3.92
C ILE A 91 12.75 4.45 2.57
N CYS A 92 13.67 4.13 1.65
CA CYS A 92 13.66 4.69 0.30
C CYS A 92 12.34 4.42 -0.43
N LEU A 93 11.78 3.21 -0.31
CA LEU A 93 10.47 2.87 -0.89
C LEU A 93 9.35 3.74 -0.32
N ILE A 94 9.27 3.88 1.00
CA ILE A 94 8.24 4.71 1.66
C ILE A 94 8.39 6.18 1.25
N LEU A 95 9.62 6.69 1.20
CA LEU A 95 9.90 8.08 0.81
C LEU A 95 9.55 8.31 -0.66
N MET A 96 9.95 7.39 -1.55
CA MET A 96 9.62 7.44 -2.98
C MET A 96 8.10 7.42 -3.21
N ALA A 97 7.40 6.46 -2.60
CA ALA A 97 5.94 6.36 -2.66
C ALA A 97 5.28 7.62 -2.08
N GLY A 98 5.86 8.17 -1.01
CA GLY A 98 5.44 9.42 -0.38
C GLY A 98 5.46 10.62 -1.35
N PHE A 99 6.61 10.87 -2.00
CA PHE A 99 6.75 11.97 -2.95
C PHE A 99 5.93 11.74 -4.23
N LEU A 100 5.87 10.51 -4.73
CA LEU A 100 5.06 10.18 -5.90
C LEU A 100 3.56 10.35 -5.61
N GLY A 101 3.09 9.88 -4.45
CA GLY A 101 1.72 10.08 -3.99
C GLY A 101 1.37 11.56 -3.88
N ARG A 102 2.28 12.40 -3.35
CA ARG A 102 2.10 13.86 -3.33
C ARG A 102 1.96 14.47 -4.73
N LEU A 103 2.76 14.02 -5.69
CA LEU A 103 2.67 14.47 -7.09
C LEU A 103 1.31 14.12 -7.69
N VAL A 104 0.87 12.87 -7.55
CA VAL A 104 -0.44 12.41 -8.01
C VAL A 104 -1.56 13.19 -7.33
N GLY A 105 -1.43 13.44 -6.03
CA GLY A 105 -2.37 14.21 -5.24
C GLY A 105 -2.59 15.62 -5.79
N ARG A 106 -1.62 16.20 -6.53
CA ARG A 106 -1.81 17.52 -7.17
C ARG A 106 -2.94 17.54 -8.20
N VAL A 107 -3.26 16.41 -8.81
CA VAL A 107 -4.34 16.31 -9.81
C VAL A 107 -5.73 16.54 -9.18
N ILE A 108 -5.92 16.21 -7.90
CA ILE A 108 -7.23 16.20 -7.23
C ILE A 108 -7.59 17.58 -6.67
N ARG A 109 -8.17 18.44 -7.51
CA ARG A 109 -8.37 19.86 -7.20
C ARG A 109 -9.50 20.15 -6.19
N GLU A 110 -10.40 19.20 -5.97
CA GLU A 110 -11.62 19.41 -5.20
C GLU A 110 -11.88 18.27 -4.23
N ALA A 111 -12.57 18.57 -3.11
CA ALA A 111 -12.89 17.57 -2.10
C ALA A 111 -13.84 16.49 -2.66
N ASN A 112 -14.79 16.88 -3.50
CA ASN A 112 -15.73 15.94 -4.12
C ASN A 112 -15.02 14.93 -5.04
N LEU A 113 -13.96 15.34 -5.75
CA LEU A 113 -13.11 14.44 -6.54
C LEU A 113 -12.35 13.43 -5.68
N LEU A 114 -11.98 13.80 -4.45
CA LEU A 114 -11.33 12.88 -3.50
C LEU A 114 -12.19 11.65 -3.23
N LEU A 115 -13.51 11.83 -3.07
CA LEU A 115 -14.45 10.72 -2.87
C LEU A 115 -14.42 9.76 -4.07
N VAL A 116 -14.56 10.31 -5.28
CA VAL A 116 -14.58 9.51 -6.52
C VAL A 116 -13.27 8.74 -6.68
N VAL A 117 -12.13 9.41 -6.53
CA VAL A 117 -10.81 8.76 -6.60
C VAL A 117 -10.68 7.68 -5.54
N THR A 118 -11.17 7.91 -4.32
CA THR A 118 -11.11 6.93 -3.24
C THR A 118 -11.89 5.66 -3.57
N VAL A 119 -13.12 5.82 -4.07
CA VAL A 119 -13.98 4.68 -4.45
C VAL A 119 -13.39 3.90 -5.63
N VAL A 120 -12.90 4.62 -6.64
CA VAL A 120 -12.27 3.98 -7.82
C VAL A 120 -10.99 3.26 -7.42
N ALA A 121 -10.13 3.87 -6.60
CA ALA A 121 -8.91 3.25 -6.10
C ALA A 121 -9.20 1.99 -5.28
N ALA A 122 -10.15 2.06 -4.35
CA ALA A 122 -10.60 0.88 -3.59
C ALA A 122 -11.15 -0.23 -4.50
N GLY A 123 -11.91 0.14 -5.54
CA GLY A 123 -12.42 -0.81 -6.53
C GLY A 123 -11.31 -1.47 -7.35
N ILE A 124 -10.32 -0.70 -7.83
CA ILE A 124 -9.17 -1.22 -8.57
C ILE A 124 -8.30 -2.10 -7.68
N ASP A 125 -8.12 -1.76 -6.41
CA ASP A 125 -7.35 -2.55 -5.44
C ASP A 125 -8.02 -3.89 -5.16
N LEU A 126 -9.32 -3.87 -4.86
CA LEU A 126 -10.13 -5.07 -4.70
C LEU A 126 -10.12 -5.92 -5.98
N TRP A 127 -10.26 -5.27 -7.15
CA TRP A 127 -10.20 -5.96 -8.43
C TRP A 127 -8.82 -6.61 -8.65
N GLY A 128 -7.75 -5.86 -8.43
CA GLY A 128 -6.37 -6.28 -8.63
C GLY A 128 -5.99 -7.49 -7.79
N VAL A 129 -6.33 -7.46 -6.50
CA VAL A 129 -6.00 -8.51 -5.53
C VAL A 129 -6.75 -9.81 -5.82
N TYR A 130 -8.06 -9.76 -6.10
CA TYR A 130 -8.87 -10.99 -6.23
C TYR A 130 -9.01 -11.50 -7.68
N TRP A 131 -8.97 -10.62 -8.68
CA TRP A 131 -9.27 -10.99 -10.07
C TRP A 131 -8.27 -10.48 -11.11
N GLY A 132 -7.45 -9.49 -10.76
CA GLY A 132 -6.58 -8.80 -11.68
C GLY A 132 -5.14 -9.35 -11.73
N PRO A 133 -4.24 -8.61 -12.40
CA PRO A 133 -2.85 -9.00 -12.59
C PRO A 133 -2.11 -9.22 -11.28
N VAL A 134 -2.45 -8.51 -10.20
CA VAL A 134 -1.78 -8.68 -8.90
C VAL A 134 -2.01 -10.09 -8.38
N GLY A 135 -3.27 -10.56 -8.33
CA GLY A 135 -3.60 -11.93 -7.94
C GLY A 135 -2.90 -12.99 -8.80
N GLN A 136 -2.91 -12.80 -10.14
CA GLN A 136 -2.25 -13.73 -11.08
C GLN A 136 -0.73 -13.73 -10.93
N ILE A 137 -0.10 -12.57 -10.77
CA ILE A 137 1.34 -12.43 -10.56
C ILE A 137 1.72 -13.09 -9.23
N THR A 138 0.97 -12.83 -8.15
CA THR A 138 1.22 -13.45 -6.83
C THR A 138 0.97 -14.96 -6.80
N SER A 139 0.20 -15.49 -7.76
CA SER A 139 0.00 -16.95 -7.89
C SER A 139 1.20 -17.69 -8.49
N THR A 140 2.17 -16.96 -9.04
CA THR A 140 3.44 -17.51 -9.54
C THR A 140 4.58 -17.22 -8.57
N GLU A 141 5.52 -18.14 -8.40
CA GLU A 141 6.67 -17.98 -7.50
C GLU A 141 7.52 -16.75 -7.86
N LYS A 142 7.77 -16.51 -9.16
CA LYS A 142 8.48 -15.33 -9.65
C LYS A 142 7.73 -14.04 -9.36
N GLY A 143 6.42 -14.02 -9.55
CA GLY A 143 5.62 -12.82 -9.29
C GLY A 143 5.46 -12.53 -7.80
N ARG A 144 5.41 -13.56 -6.94
CA ARG A 144 5.46 -13.37 -5.48
C ARG A 144 6.79 -12.76 -5.04
N ALA A 145 7.92 -13.23 -5.58
CA ALA A 145 9.22 -12.63 -5.32
C ALA A 145 9.26 -11.15 -5.71
N ILE A 146 8.72 -10.78 -6.88
CA ILE A 146 8.63 -9.37 -7.30
C ILE A 146 7.72 -8.56 -6.37
N ALA A 147 6.56 -9.09 -5.98
CA ALA A 147 5.64 -8.41 -5.06
C ALA A 147 6.28 -8.16 -3.69
N GLU A 148 7.03 -9.12 -3.15
CA GLU A 148 7.84 -8.97 -1.94
C GLU A 148 8.90 -7.86 -2.11
N GLN A 149 9.54 -7.76 -3.29
CA GLN A 149 10.49 -6.68 -3.61
C GLN A 149 9.86 -5.30 -3.81
N LEU A 150 8.56 -5.22 -4.04
CA LEU A 150 7.81 -3.95 -4.14
C LEU A 150 7.01 -3.65 -2.87
N SER A 151 7.23 -4.42 -1.81
CA SER A 151 6.55 -4.25 -0.53
C SER A 151 7.53 -3.91 0.59
N ALA A 152 7.06 -3.20 1.61
CA ALA A 152 7.80 -2.97 2.84
C ALA A 152 7.60 -4.15 3.80
N ALA A 153 8.66 -4.92 4.03
CA ALA A 153 8.80 -5.86 5.14
C ALA A 153 8.40 -5.25 6.49
N ILE A 154 7.48 -5.84 7.25
CA ILE A 154 7.26 -5.39 8.63
C ILE A 154 8.36 -5.99 9.53
N PRO A 155 9.14 -5.19 10.28
CA PRO A 155 10.15 -5.73 11.18
C PRO A 155 9.54 -6.54 12.32
N GLY A 156 10.18 -7.62 12.74
CA GLY A 156 9.82 -8.35 13.98
C GLY A 156 8.70 -9.39 13.86
N VAL A 157 8.02 -9.51 12.71
CA VAL A 157 6.95 -10.50 12.50
C VAL A 157 7.46 -11.92 12.21
N SER A 158 8.76 -12.10 11.95
CA SER A 158 9.37 -13.38 11.58
C SER A 158 9.27 -14.48 12.64
N ALA A 159 9.15 -14.12 13.92
CA ALA A 159 8.87 -15.08 14.99
C ALA A 159 7.44 -15.63 14.91
N ALA A 160 6.45 -14.77 14.62
CA ALA A 160 5.06 -15.17 14.46
C ALA A 160 4.83 -15.96 13.17
N THR A 161 5.47 -15.56 12.06
CA THR A 161 5.43 -16.32 10.80
C THR A 161 6.02 -17.72 10.95
N ARG A 162 7.17 -17.86 11.63
CA ARG A 162 7.77 -19.19 11.94
C ARG A 162 6.90 -20.04 12.87
N ALA A 163 6.07 -19.40 13.68
CA ALA A 163 5.10 -20.05 14.54
C ALA A 163 3.80 -20.44 13.81
N GLY A 164 3.72 -20.24 12.48
CA GLY A 164 2.54 -20.57 11.67
C GLY A 164 1.37 -19.60 11.85
N LEU A 165 1.59 -18.42 12.45
CA LEU A 165 0.52 -17.45 12.68
C LEU A 165 0.27 -16.62 11.42
N PRO A 166 -1.00 -16.40 11.02
CA PRO A 166 -1.36 -15.51 9.94
C PRO A 166 -1.13 -14.06 10.38
N VAL A 167 0.05 -13.52 10.06
CA VAL A 167 0.42 -12.14 10.35
C VAL A 167 0.68 -11.38 9.06
N LEU A 168 0.31 -10.10 9.03
CA LEU A 168 0.66 -9.23 7.92
C LEU A 168 2.19 -9.12 7.86
N THR A 169 2.80 -9.64 6.80
CA THR A 169 4.26 -9.68 6.66
C THR A 169 4.80 -8.50 5.87
N ALA A 170 4.02 -7.94 4.94
CA ALA A 170 4.45 -6.86 4.08
C ALA A 170 3.30 -5.90 3.72
N ILE A 171 3.65 -4.65 3.41
CA ILE A 171 2.73 -3.62 2.92
C ILE A 171 3.15 -3.19 1.52
N GLY A 172 2.23 -3.16 0.57
CA GLY A 172 2.54 -2.81 -0.81
C GLY A 172 2.97 -1.35 -0.97
N ILE A 173 3.82 -1.08 -1.95
CA ILE A 173 4.15 0.30 -2.35
C ILE A 173 2.91 1.15 -2.67
N GLY A 174 1.87 0.52 -3.23
CA GLY A 174 0.60 1.16 -3.55
C GLY A 174 -0.06 1.80 -2.33
N ASP A 175 -0.12 1.09 -1.20
CA ASP A 175 -0.72 1.60 0.02
C ASP A 175 -0.03 2.89 0.49
N PHE A 176 1.31 2.92 0.51
CA PHE A 176 2.05 4.13 0.88
C PHE A 176 1.82 5.28 -0.10
N LEU A 177 1.76 4.99 -1.40
CA LEU A 177 1.49 5.98 -2.44
C LEU A 177 0.11 6.61 -2.24
N PHE A 178 -0.93 5.81 -2.05
CA PHE A 178 -2.29 6.28 -1.86
C PHE A 178 -2.49 7.01 -0.54
N VAL A 179 -1.93 6.51 0.57
CA VAL A 179 -1.91 7.23 1.86
C VAL A 179 -1.27 8.60 1.66
N ALA A 180 -0.10 8.67 1.02
CA ALA A 180 0.56 9.95 0.77
C ALA A 180 -0.24 10.88 -0.13
N MET A 181 -0.86 10.35 -1.18
CA MET A 181 -1.78 11.09 -2.05
C MET A 181 -2.94 11.68 -1.25
N PHE A 182 -3.63 10.87 -0.43
CA PHE A 182 -4.73 11.35 0.40
C PHE A 182 -4.27 12.44 1.38
N PHE A 183 -3.18 12.22 2.12
CA PHE A 183 -2.67 13.23 3.06
C PHE A 183 -2.21 14.53 2.37
N ALA A 184 -1.65 14.44 1.18
CA ALA A 184 -1.28 15.61 0.38
C ALA A 184 -2.53 16.43 -0.02
N VAL A 185 -3.58 15.75 -0.48
CA VAL A 185 -4.85 16.38 -0.85
C VAL A 185 -5.54 16.98 0.37
N LEU A 186 -5.64 16.24 1.48
CA LEU A 186 -6.26 16.72 2.71
C LEU A 186 -5.59 18.01 3.19
N ARG A 187 -4.26 18.06 3.18
CA ARG A 187 -3.51 19.26 3.56
C ARG A 187 -3.77 20.42 2.60
N ARG A 188 -3.75 20.18 1.29
CA ARG A 188 -3.96 21.22 0.27
C ARG A 188 -5.37 21.79 0.32
N LEU A 189 -6.37 20.93 0.46
CA LEU A 189 -7.78 21.29 0.52
C LEU A 189 -8.26 21.67 1.93
N ARG A 190 -7.34 21.74 2.90
CA ARG A 190 -7.61 22.11 4.31
C ARG A 190 -8.69 21.24 4.96
N LEU A 191 -8.72 19.97 4.60
CA LEU A 191 -9.60 18.96 5.20
C LEU A 191 -9.04 18.47 6.54
N ASN A 192 -9.80 17.65 7.27
CA ASN A 192 -9.46 17.22 8.62
C ASN A 192 -8.37 16.13 8.62
N GLN A 193 -7.13 16.57 8.50
CA GLN A 193 -5.95 15.71 8.47
C GLN A 193 -5.77 14.91 9.76
N ARG A 194 -6.05 15.50 10.93
CA ARG A 194 -5.86 14.84 12.23
C ARG A 194 -6.85 13.71 12.44
N ALA A 195 -8.14 13.93 12.15
CA ALA A 195 -9.13 12.87 12.24
C ALA A 195 -8.83 11.75 11.24
N THR A 196 -8.40 12.10 10.03
CA THR A 196 -8.03 11.11 9.01
C THR A 196 -6.84 10.26 9.43
N PHE A 197 -5.81 10.86 10.04
CA PHE A 197 -4.66 10.15 10.59
C PHE A 197 -5.09 9.08 11.59
N TRP A 198 -5.89 9.45 12.58
CA TRP A 198 -6.33 8.48 13.59
C TRP A 198 -7.30 7.45 13.02
N ALA A 199 -8.18 7.83 12.08
CA ALA A 199 -9.09 6.89 11.43
C ALA A 199 -8.33 5.86 10.59
N VAL A 200 -7.40 6.29 9.73
CA VAL A 200 -6.58 5.39 8.91
C VAL A 200 -5.70 4.51 9.81
N PHE A 201 -5.03 5.09 10.81
CA PHE A 201 -4.22 4.32 11.75
C PHE A 201 -5.05 3.26 12.49
N ALA A 202 -6.21 3.64 13.03
CA ALA A 202 -7.08 2.71 13.75
C ALA A 202 -7.55 1.58 12.84
N ILE A 203 -8.06 1.89 11.64
CA ILE A 203 -8.56 0.86 10.72
C ILE A 203 -7.42 -0.06 10.24
N MET A 204 -6.27 0.49 9.85
CA MET A 204 -5.11 -0.30 9.41
C MET A 204 -4.47 -1.12 10.54
N THR A 205 -4.69 -0.76 11.80
CA THR A 205 -4.20 -1.50 12.97
C THR A 205 -5.22 -2.54 13.44
N VAL A 206 -6.52 -2.27 13.28
CA VAL A 206 -7.59 -3.20 13.65
C VAL A 206 -7.76 -4.30 12.60
N ALA A 207 -7.64 -4.01 11.30
CA ALA A 207 -7.78 -5.01 10.24
C ALA A 207 -6.82 -6.20 10.41
N PRO A 208 -5.51 -6.01 10.70
CA PRO A 208 -4.61 -7.11 11.00
C PRO A 208 -4.85 -7.80 12.34
N ALA A 209 -5.47 -7.12 13.31
CA ALA A 209 -5.86 -7.74 14.58
C ALA A 209 -6.90 -8.85 14.36
N PHE A 210 -7.78 -8.70 13.35
CA PHE A 210 -8.71 -9.75 12.96
C PHE A 210 -8.02 -11.01 12.42
N PHE A 211 -6.81 -10.90 11.85
CA PHE A 211 -6.03 -12.07 11.44
C PHE A 211 -5.57 -12.92 12.64
N LEU A 212 -5.28 -12.28 13.77
CA LEU A 212 -4.89 -12.98 15.01
C LEU A 212 -6.05 -13.74 15.66
N LEU A 213 -7.30 -13.47 15.24
CA LEU A 213 -8.50 -14.21 15.64
C LEU A 213 -8.80 -15.39 14.70
N GLY A 214 -7.83 -15.78 13.86
CA GLY A 214 -7.94 -16.71 12.75
C GLY A 214 -8.56 -18.08 13.07
N ASP A 215 -9.68 -18.34 12.35
CA ASP A 215 -10.39 -19.60 12.03
C ASP A 215 -11.87 -19.30 11.72
N ARG A 216 -12.39 -18.13 12.14
CA ARG A 216 -13.82 -17.76 12.00
C ARG A 216 -14.17 -16.89 10.79
N LEU A 217 -13.19 -16.39 10.05
CA LEU A 217 -13.42 -15.48 8.91
C LEU A 217 -12.54 -15.86 7.69
N PRO A 218 -13.08 -16.58 6.69
CA PRO A 218 -12.34 -17.02 5.49
C PRO A 218 -11.95 -15.90 4.51
N ILE A 219 -12.17 -14.62 4.85
CA ILE A 219 -11.91 -13.46 3.99
C ILE A 219 -10.48 -12.90 4.20
N ALA A 220 -9.72 -13.50 5.11
CA ALA A 220 -8.57 -12.87 5.75
C ALA A 220 -7.24 -12.86 4.96
N GLU A 221 -7.01 -13.78 4.01
CA GLU A 221 -5.62 -14.02 3.58
C GLU A 221 -5.00 -12.91 2.70
N ASN A 222 -5.80 -12.04 2.06
CA ASN A 222 -5.32 -10.94 1.23
C ASN A 222 -6.29 -9.77 1.23
N LEU A 223 -6.45 -9.09 2.37
CA LEU A 223 -7.33 -7.93 2.42
C LEU A 223 -6.69 -6.72 1.72
N PRO A 224 -7.30 -6.17 0.66
CA PRO A 224 -6.82 -4.95 0.00
C PRO A 224 -6.81 -3.77 0.98
N GLY A 225 -5.73 -3.01 1.01
CA GLY A 225 -5.52 -1.92 1.96
C GLY A 225 -6.28 -0.64 1.62
N LEU A 226 -6.46 -0.34 0.33
CA LEU A 226 -7.05 0.91 -0.12
C LEU A 226 -8.51 1.11 0.28
N PRO A 227 -9.39 0.09 0.29
CA PRO A 227 -10.72 0.23 0.85
C PRO A 227 -10.73 0.76 2.29
N PHE A 228 -9.80 0.30 3.13
CA PHE A 228 -9.70 0.71 4.53
C PHE A 228 -9.15 2.14 4.69
N ILE A 229 -8.07 2.45 3.97
CA ILE A 229 -7.48 3.80 3.95
C ILE A 229 -8.51 4.82 3.43
N GLY A 230 -9.21 4.43 2.37
CA GLY A 230 -10.27 5.22 1.75
C GLY A 230 -11.44 5.46 2.67
N ALA A 231 -11.95 4.41 3.32
CA ALA A 231 -13.02 4.52 4.31
C ALA A 231 -12.65 5.47 5.45
N GLY A 232 -11.45 5.33 6.03
CA GLY A 232 -10.96 6.23 7.07
C GLY A 232 -10.90 7.70 6.63
N THR A 233 -10.48 7.93 5.39
CA THR A 233 -10.42 9.27 4.78
C THR A 233 -11.81 9.87 4.56
N ILE A 234 -12.75 9.07 4.06
CA ILE A 234 -14.13 9.51 3.78
C ILE A 234 -14.87 9.80 5.08
N ILE A 235 -14.84 8.87 6.05
CA ILE A 235 -15.54 8.99 7.33
C ILE A 235 -15.06 10.25 8.07
N ALA A 236 -13.75 10.46 8.15
CA ALA A 236 -13.17 11.62 8.83
C ALA A 236 -13.54 12.97 8.20
N ASN A 237 -13.91 12.98 6.92
CA ASN A 237 -14.17 14.20 6.15
C ASN A 237 -15.59 14.29 5.58
N TRP A 238 -16.52 13.44 6.02
CA TRP A 238 -17.85 13.31 5.44
C TRP A 238 -18.58 14.65 5.24
N LYS A 239 -18.44 15.56 6.21
CA LYS A 239 -19.06 16.90 6.22
C LYS A 239 -18.57 17.84 5.10
N HIS A 240 -17.41 17.56 4.50
CA HIS A 240 -16.81 18.38 3.45
C HIS A 240 -17.24 17.98 2.04
N PHE A 241 -17.83 16.79 1.88
CA PHE A 241 -18.34 16.36 0.59
C PHE A 241 -19.75 16.92 0.38
N LYS A 242 -19.84 17.98 -0.41
CA LYS A 242 -21.10 18.66 -0.73
C LYS A 242 -21.32 18.54 -2.23
N PHE A 243 -22.03 17.49 -2.62
CA PHE A 243 -22.36 17.25 -4.02
C PHE A 243 -23.63 18.02 -4.42
N SER A 244 -23.57 18.68 -5.57
CA SER A 244 -24.75 19.19 -6.26
C SER A 244 -25.66 18.03 -6.70
N ARG A 245 -26.93 18.32 -7.02
CA ARG A 245 -27.85 17.28 -7.51
C ARG A 245 -27.34 16.61 -8.79
N GLN A 246 -26.73 17.39 -9.69
CA GLN A 246 -26.14 16.88 -10.92
C GLN A 246 -24.93 15.99 -10.63
N GLU A 247 -24.05 16.41 -9.73
CA GLU A 247 -22.88 15.60 -9.34
C GLU A 247 -23.29 14.28 -8.71
N LYS A 248 -24.29 14.27 -7.82
CA LYS A 248 -24.83 13.04 -7.24
C LYS A 248 -25.32 12.09 -8.33
N HIS A 249 -26.05 12.61 -9.32
CA HIS A 249 -26.56 11.79 -10.42
C HIS A 249 -25.42 11.19 -11.25
N THR A 250 -24.40 11.98 -11.59
CA THR A 250 -23.20 11.49 -12.30
C THR A 250 -22.43 10.46 -11.49
N LEU A 251 -22.27 10.68 -10.17
CA LEU A 251 -21.59 9.74 -9.28
C LEU A 251 -22.35 8.41 -9.17
N LEU A 252 -23.68 8.47 -9.13
CA LEU A 252 -24.56 7.31 -9.05
C LEU A 252 -24.55 6.52 -10.36
N ILE A 253 -24.58 7.21 -11.52
CA ILE A 253 -24.39 6.57 -12.83
C ILE A 253 -23.01 5.92 -12.92
N GLY A 254 -21.94 6.63 -12.54
CA GLY A 254 -20.59 6.09 -12.55
C GLY A 254 -20.45 4.85 -11.66
N ALA A 255 -21.00 4.90 -10.45
CA ALA A 255 -21.06 3.75 -9.56
C ALA A 255 -21.84 2.58 -10.17
N ALA A 256 -23.00 2.85 -10.79
CA ALA A 256 -23.80 1.83 -11.45
C ALA A 256 -23.05 1.16 -12.62
N ILE A 257 -22.33 1.93 -13.45
CA ILE A 257 -21.51 1.40 -14.55
C ILE A 257 -20.38 0.51 -14.00
N ILE A 258 -19.68 0.95 -12.94
CA ILE A 258 -18.62 0.16 -12.31
C ILE A 258 -19.17 -1.15 -11.74
N ILE A 259 -20.31 -1.10 -11.02
CA ILE A 259 -20.97 -2.29 -10.48
C ILE A 259 -21.39 -3.22 -11.61
N LEU A 260 -21.98 -2.70 -12.68
CA LEU A 260 -22.40 -3.49 -13.83
C LEU A 260 -21.21 -4.19 -14.51
N LEU A 261 -20.09 -3.47 -14.70
CA LEU A 261 -18.85 -4.03 -15.23
C LEU A 261 -18.31 -5.15 -14.35
N ILE A 262 -18.26 -4.94 -13.03
CA ILE A 262 -17.84 -5.97 -12.07
C ILE A 262 -18.76 -7.19 -12.16
N CYS A 263 -20.09 -6.99 -12.15
CA CYS A 263 -21.07 -8.07 -12.27
C CYS A 263 -20.94 -8.83 -13.60
N ALA A 264 -20.74 -8.13 -14.72
CA ALA A 264 -20.55 -8.74 -16.03
C ALA A 264 -19.28 -9.62 -16.06
N ILE A 265 -18.17 -9.12 -15.50
CA ILE A 265 -16.92 -9.88 -15.38
C ILE A 265 -17.13 -11.13 -14.52
N LEU A 266 -17.82 -11.01 -13.39
CA LEU A 266 -18.13 -12.15 -12.51
C LEU A 266 -19.02 -13.20 -13.19
N LEU A 267 -20.02 -12.75 -13.96
CA LEU A 267 -20.91 -13.63 -14.74
C LEU A 267 -20.15 -14.38 -15.84
N ILE A 268 -19.35 -13.67 -16.64
CA ILE A 268 -18.51 -14.27 -17.70
C ILE A 268 -17.60 -15.33 -17.09
N LYS A 269 -16.94 -15.03 -15.96
CA LYS A 269 -16.05 -15.97 -15.28
C LYS A 269 -16.81 -17.22 -14.81
N ARG A 270 -18.03 -17.07 -14.28
CA ARG A 270 -18.86 -18.21 -13.87
C ARG A 270 -19.35 -19.06 -15.05
N LEU A 271 -19.46 -18.48 -16.24
CA LEU A 271 -19.86 -19.20 -17.45
C LEU A 271 -18.68 -19.92 -18.13
N ILE A 272 -17.44 -19.47 -17.89
CA ILE A 272 -16.22 -20.06 -18.45
C ILE A 272 -15.60 -21.12 -17.52
N ALA A 273 -15.82 -21.02 -16.20
CA ALA A 273 -15.39 -21.99 -15.20
C ALA A 273 -16.36 -23.17 -15.08
#